data_AF-A0A6V8PU50-F1
#
_entry.id   AF-A0A6V8PU50-F1
#
_cell.length_a   1.000
_cell.length_b   1.000
_cell.length_c   1.000
_cell.angle_alpha   90.00
_cell.angle_beta   90.00
_cell.angle_gamma   90.00
#
_symmetry.space_group_name_H-M   'P 1'
#
loop_
_entity.id
_entity.type
_entity.pdbx_description
1 polymer ?
#
loop_
_entity_poly.entity_id
_entity_poly.type
_entity_poly.pdbx_seq_one_letter_code
_entity_poly.pdbx_strand_id
1 'polypeptide(L)'
;FGVLMINGIKVEIMGDIQKRLGGEAWDSPVDLGRHKRIVEVEEMQVSVLSLEYEYQAYLKLGRIDKAEMLRKWLHGEHDSSGGTSSSSN
;
A
#
# COMPACT_ATOMS: atom_id res chain seq x y z
N PHE A 1 -10.34 14.91 4.65
CA PHE A 1 -9.59 14.82 3.37
C PHE A 1 -9.03 16.18 3.03
N GLY A 2 -7.77 16.25 2.64
CA GLY A 2 -7.09 17.46 2.17
C GLY A 2 -6.11 17.13 1.04
N VAL A 3 -5.62 18.14 0.33
CA VAL A 3 -4.70 17.97 -0.80
C VAL A 3 -3.59 19.01 -0.73
N LEU A 4 -2.36 18.58 -1.00
CA LEU A 4 -1.19 19.44 -1.21
C LEU A 4 -0.67 19.28 -2.64
N MET A 5 -0.07 20.32 -3.18
CA MET A 5 0.73 20.27 -4.41
C MET A 5 2.18 20.52 -4.05
N ILE A 6 3.04 19.52 -4.24
CA ILE A 6 4.47 19.62 -3.92
C ILE A 6 5.22 19.36 -5.22
N ASN A 7 5.95 20.37 -5.71
CA ASN A 7 6.72 20.28 -6.97
C ASN A 7 5.89 19.78 -8.17
N GLY A 8 4.61 20.17 -8.23
CA GLY A 8 3.68 19.73 -9.29
C GLY A 8 3.06 18.34 -9.08
N ILE A 9 3.43 17.61 -8.02
CA ILE A 9 2.85 16.32 -7.66
C ILE A 9 1.70 16.54 -6.67
N LYS A 10 0.55 15.92 -6.96
CA LYS A 10 -0.63 15.93 -6.08
C LYS A 10 -0.42 14.93 -4.93
N VAL A 11 -0.49 15.42 -3.69
CA VAL A 11 -0.40 14.61 -2.47
C VAL A 11 -1.73 14.68 -1.74
N GLU A 12 -2.37 13.53 -1.52
CA GLU A 12 -3.66 13.44 -0.83
C GLU A 12 -3.45 13.10 0.64
N ILE A 13 -4.17 13.80 1.53
CA ILE A 13 -4.15 13.60 2.97
C ILE A 13 -5.51 13.06 3.42
N MET A 14 -5.49 11.86 3.96
CA MET A 14 -6.67 11.15 4.44
C MET A 14 -6.45 10.69 5.89
N GLY A 15 -7.05 11.43 6.84
CA GLY A 15 -7.08 11.05 8.25
C GLY A 15 -8.29 10.18 8.56
N ASP A 16 -8.14 9.26 9.52
CA ASP A 16 -9.18 8.36 10.04
C ASP A 16 -10.07 7.76 8.94
N ILE A 17 -9.44 7.16 7.93
CA ILE A 17 -10.17 6.52 6.83
C ILE A 17 -11.03 5.39 7.40
N GLN A 18 -12.32 5.45 7.06
CA GLN A 18 -13.30 4.40 7.30
C GLN A 18 -13.89 3.93 5.97
N LYS A 19 -14.31 2.67 5.92
CA LYS A 19 -14.91 2.02 4.75
C LYS A 19 -16.31 1.57 5.10
N ARG A 20 -17.24 1.77 4.17
CA ARG A 20 -18.62 1.31 4.32
C ARG A 20 -18.72 -0.16 3.90
N LEU A 21 -19.08 -1.04 4.82
CA LEU A 21 -19.12 -2.49 4.59
C LEU A 21 -20.53 -2.91 4.19
N GLY A 22 -20.86 -2.91 2.88
CA GLY A 22 -22.06 -3.56 2.29
C GLY A 22 -23.46 -3.11 2.77
N GLY A 23 -23.57 -2.41 3.91
CA GLY A 23 -24.77 -1.89 4.55
C GLY A 23 -24.57 -0.43 4.99
N GLU A 24 -25.21 0.03 6.06
CA GLU A 24 -25.14 1.44 6.50
C GLU A 24 -24.00 1.77 7.49
N ALA A 25 -23.32 0.75 8.02
CA ALA A 25 -22.27 0.93 9.00
C ALA A 25 -20.90 1.23 8.36
N TRP A 26 -20.19 2.19 8.95
CA TRP A 26 -18.77 2.44 8.73
C TRP A 26 -17.94 1.51 9.61
N ASP A 27 -16.84 0.97 9.09
CA ASP A 27 -15.86 0.28 9.93
C ASP A 27 -15.11 1.25 10.85
N SER A 28 -14.42 0.72 11.85
CA SER A 28 -13.57 1.54 12.71
C SER A 28 -12.36 2.06 11.92
N PRO A 29 -11.85 3.26 12.25
CA PRO A 29 -10.61 3.75 11.67
C PRO A 29 -9.47 2.74 11.82
N VAL A 30 -8.54 2.79 10.87
CA VAL A 30 -7.40 1.89 10.83
C VAL A 30 -6.47 2.17 12.01
N ASP A 31 -6.14 1.14 12.79
CA ASP A 31 -5.04 1.20 13.73
C ASP A 31 -3.71 1.19 12.97
N LEU A 32 -3.17 2.38 12.73
CA LEU A 32 -1.88 2.56 12.06
C LEU A 32 -0.73 1.90 12.82
N GLY A 33 -0.79 1.81 14.16
CA GLY A 33 0.27 1.18 14.96
C GLY A 33 0.46 -0.30 14.64
N ARG A 34 -0.64 -0.98 14.30
CA ARG A 34 -0.64 -2.41 13.95
C ARG A 34 -0.14 -2.70 12.54
N HIS A 35 -0.38 -1.80 11.59
CA HIS A 35 -0.14 -2.05 10.16
C HIS A 35 1.01 -1.26 9.57
N LYS A 36 1.53 -0.25 10.29
CA LYS A 36 2.68 0.53 9.85
C LYS A 36 3.94 -0.33 9.80
N ARG A 37 4.69 -0.17 8.71
CA ARG A 37 6.06 -0.63 8.53
C ARG A 37 6.95 0.58 8.24
N ILE A 38 8.22 0.48 8.60
CA ILE A 38 9.23 1.46 8.20
C ILE A 38 10.09 0.80 7.12
N VAL A 39 10.22 1.48 5.99
CA VAL A 39 11.10 1.07 4.89
C VAL A 39 12.15 2.14 4.68
N GLU A 40 13.37 1.73 4.37
CA GLU A 40 14.47 2.64 4.06
C GLU A 40 14.55 2.82 2.54
N VAL A 41 14.50 4.07 2.09
CA VAL A 41 14.66 4.45 0.68
C VAL A 41 15.48 5.72 0.64
N GLU A 42 16.62 5.71 -0.06
CA GLU A 42 17.49 6.89 -0.17
C GLU A 42 17.82 7.53 1.19
N GLU A 43 18.20 6.70 2.17
CA GLU A 43 18.51 7.10 3.56
C GLU A 43 17.31 7.67 4.35
N MET A 44 16.12 7.70 3.76
CA MET A 44 14.88 8.12 4.43
C MET A 44 14.15 6.93 5.05
N GLN A 45 13.73 7.08 6.30
CA GLN A 45 12.80 6.15 6.95
C GLN A 45 11.35 6.52 6.60
N VAL A 46 10.78 5.81 5.63
CA VAL A 46 9.42 6.08 5.15
C VAL A 46 8.43 5.16 5.85
N SER A 47 7.40 5.76 6.46
CA SER A 47 6.28 5.00 7.05
C SER A 47 5.30 4.58 5.95
N VAL A 48 5.06 3.28 5.84
CA VAL A 48 4.14 2.69 4.87
C VAL A 48 3.18 1.72 5.56
N LEU A 49 2.08 1.37 4.92
CA LEU A 49 1.19 0.29 5.36
C LEU A 49 1.69 -1.06 4.84
N SER A 50 1.45 -2.13 5.60
CA SER A 50 1.81 -3.48 5.16
C SER A 50 1.04 -3.88 3.90
N LEU A 51 1.68 -4.68 3.04
CA LEU A 51 1.04 -5.13 1.79
C LEU A 51 -0.17 -6.03 2.06
N GLU A 52 -0.16 -6.81 3.14
CA GLU A 52 -1.31 -7.62 3.56
C GLU A 52 -2.50 -6.75 3.94
N TYR A 53 -2.26 -5.62 4.60
CA TYR A 53 -3.30 -4.66 4.92
C TYR A 53 -3.88 -4.02 3.64
N GLU A 54 -3.01 -3.56 2.72
CA GLU A 54 -3.43 -2.94 1.47
C GLU A 54 -4.20 -3.90 0.56
N TYR A 55 -3.81 -5.18 0.52
CA TYR A 55 -4.55 -6.23 -0.18
C TYR A 55 -6.01 -6.31 0.32
N GLN A 56 -6.21 -6.42 1.63
CA GLN A 56 -7.54 -6.48 2.24
C GLN A 56 -8.32 -5.17 2.02
N ALA A 57 -7.64 -4.03 2.08
CA ALA A 57 -8.23 -2.73 1.81
C ALA A 57 -8.77 -2.62 0.38
N TYR A 58 -7.98 -3.05 -0.61
CA TYR A 58 -8.37 -3.04 -2.01
C TYR A 58 -9.51 -4.01 -2.32
N LEU A 59 -9.54 -5.20 -1.69
CA LEU A 59 -10.68 -6.12 -1.79
C LEU A 59 -11.98 -5.45 -1.30
N LYS A 60 -11.95 -4.83 -0.12
CA LYS A 60 -13.13 -4.13 0.45
C LYS A 60 -13.63 -2.99 -0.43
N LEU A 61 -12.73 -2.35 -1.18
CA LEU A 61 -13.05 -1.24 -2.09
C LEU A 61 -13.40 -1.71 -3.51
N GLY A 62 -13.43 -3.01 -3.78
CA GLY A 62 -13.69 -3.56 -5.12
C GLY A 62 -12.56 -3.32 -6.13
N ARG A 63 -11.35 -2.95 -5.68
CA ARG A 63 -10.16 -2.74 -6.54
C ARG A 63 -9.45 -4.06 -6.82
N ILE A 64 -10.17 -5.00 -7.45
CA ILE A 64 -9.77 -6.41 -7.57
C ILE A 64 -8.42 -6.59 -8.29
N ASP A 65 -8.20 -5.90 -9.41
CA ASP A 65 -6.94 -6.03 -10.17
C ASP A 65 -5.70 -5.68 -9.33
N LYS A 66 -5.80 -4.63 -8.52
CA LYS A 66 -4.71 -4.22 -7.63
C LYS A 66 -4.54 -5.18 -6.46
N ALA A 67 -5.63 -5.71 -5.92
CA ALA A 67 -5.57 -6.72 -4.87
C ALA A 67 -4.88 -8.01 -5.38
N GLU A 68 -5.25 -8.50 -6.56
CA GLU A 68 -4.61 -9.70 -7.15
C GLU A 68 -3.13 -9.48 -7.45
N MET A 69 -2.73 -8.29 -7.90
CA MET A 69 -1.32 -7.94 -8.07
C MET A 69 -0.52 -8.09 -6.77
N LEU A 70 -1.06 -7.55 -5.66
CA LEU A 70 -0.44 -7.69 -4.34
C LEU A 70 -0.39 -9.13 -3.87
N ARG A 71 -1.47 -9.89 -4.09
CA ARG A 71 -1.54 -11.32 -3.73
C ARG A 71 -0.45 -12.13 -4.44
N LYS A 72 -0.30 -11.97 -5.76
CA LYS A 72 0.72 -12.69 -6.54
C LYS A 72 2.13 -12.41 -6.01
N TRP A 73 2.43 -11.14 -5.77
CA TRP A 73 3.73 -10.75 -5.20
C TRP A 73 3.96 -11.38 -3.83
N LEU A 74 2.96 -11.34 -2.93
CA LEU A 74 3.05 -11.93 -1.59
C LEU A 74 3.24 -13.46 -1.60
N HIS A 75 2.77 -14.16 -2.63
CA HIS A 75 2.91 -15.62 -2.78
C HIS A 75 4.12 -16.02 -3.63
N GLY A 76 4.93 -15.07 -4.10
CA GLY A 76 6.09 -15.35 -4.95
C GLY A 76 5.74 -15.76 -6.38
N GLU A 77 4.52 -15.50 -6.84
CA GLU A 77 4.05 -15.76 -8.20
C GLU A 77 4.43 -14.63 -9.18
N HIS A 78 5.49 -13.87 -8.86
CA HIS A 78 6.02 -12.82 -9.71
C HIS A 78 7.25 -13.33 -10.46
N ASP A 79 7.26 -13.15 -11.79
CA ASP A 79 8.43 -13.50 -12.59
C ASP A 79 9.65 -12.72 -12.09
N SER A 80 10.65 -13.46 -11.59
CA SER A 80 11.92 -12.92 -11.11
C SER A 80 12.89 -12.64 -12.27
N SER A 81 12.41 -12.02 -13.35
CA SER A 81 13.22 -11.64 -14.51
C SER A 81 13.77 -10.22 -14.34
N GLY A 82 14.65 -10.05 -13.36
CA GLY A 82 15.28 -8.75 -13.08
C GLY A 82 16.44 -8.80 -12.08
N GLY A 83 17.16 -9.93 -11.97
CA GLY A 83 18.43 -9.98 -11.26
C GLY A 83 19.57 -9.57 -12.18
N THR A 84 20.10 -8.37 -11.98
CA THR A 84 21.27 -7.83 -12.68
C THR A 84 22.48 -8.77 -12.55
N SER A 85 22.97 -9.23 -13.70
CA SER A 85 24.28 -9.84 -13.86
C SER A 85 25.38 -8.90 -13.35
N SER A 86 26.00 -9.26 -12.23
CA SER A 86 27.25 -8.65 -11.80
C SER A 86 28.40 -9.44 -12.41
N SER A 87 28.83 -9.04 -13.61
CA SER A 87 30.12 -9.46 -14.16
C SER A 87 31.22 -8.77 -13.36
N SER A 88 31.99 -9.54 -12.60
CA SER A 88 33.25 -9.05 -12.03
C SER A 88 34.37 -9.28 -13.06
N ASN A 89 35.15 -8.23 -13.30
CA ASN A 89 36.44 -8.28 -14.01
C ASN A 89 37.49 -9.04 -13.20
#